data_AF-A0A6G1F2K4-F1
#
_entry.id   AF-A0A6G1F2K4-F1
#
_cell.length_a   1.000
_cell.length_b   1.000
_cell.length_c   1.000
_cell.angle_alpha   90.00
_cell.angle_beta   90.00
_cell.angle_gamma   90.00
#
_symmetry.space_group_name_H-M   'P 1'
#
loop_
_entity.id
_entity.type
_entity.pdbx_description
1 polymer ?
#
loop_
_entity_poly.entity_id
_entity_poly.type
_entity_poly.pdbx_seq_one_letter_code
_entity_poly.pdbx_strand_id
1 'polypeptide(L)' 'MNSFRFPIVWSRILPNGTISGGVNKEGIAFYNSLVSDVIARGLKPFFTIFRFDTPQALEDRYRSFLSENIV' A
#
# COMPACT_ATOMS: atom_id res chain seq x y z
N MET A 1 -22.04 -12.33 3.14
CA MET A 1 -21.16 -11.22 2.73
C MET A 1 -20.13 -11.79 1.77
N ASN A 2 -20.15 -11.40 0.49
CA ASN A 2 -19.24 -11.94 -0.54
C ASN A 2 -18.13 -10.92 -0.82
N SER A 3 -17.38 -10.54 0.22
CA SER A 3 -16.32 -9.54 0.12
C SER A 3 -15.09 -9.93 0.92
N PHE A 4 -13.93 -9.50 0.45
CA PHE A 4 -12.65 -9.69 1.11
C PHE A 4 -11.93 -8.35 1.22
N ARG A 5 -11.61 -7.92 2.44
CA ARG A 5 -10.93 -6.65 2.70
C ARG A 5 -9.48 -6.88 3.12
N PHE A 6 -8.55 -6.18 2.47
CA PHE A 6 -7.12 -6.25 2.80
C PHE A 6 -6.45 -4.87 2.69
N PRO A 7 -5.39 -4.61 3.48
CA PRO A 7 -4.62 -3.37 3.34
C PRO A 7 -3.79 -3.39 2.07
N ILE A 8 -3.53 -2.20 1.55
CA ILE A 8 -2.32 -1.96 0.76
C ILE A 8 -1.26 -1.44 1.73
N VAL A 9 -0.09 -2.07 1.73
CA VAL A 9 1.02 -1.69 2.58
C VAL A 9 1.86 -0.65 1.84
N TRP A 10 1.91 0.58 2.32
CA TRP A 10 2.58 1.72 1.67
C TRP A 10 4.05 1.40 1.41
N SER A 11 4.79 0.96 2.43
CA SER A 11 6.22 0.60 2.30
C SER A 11 6.47 -0.56 1.34
N ARG A 12 5.47 -1.41 1.06
CA ARG A 12 5.58 -2.48 0.08
C ARG A 12 5.49 -1.96 -1.36
N ILE A 13 4.72 -0.91 -1.61
CA ILE A 13 4.58 -0.29 -2.95
C ILE A 13 5.65 0.78 -3.18
N LEU A 14 5.86 1.66 -2.20
CA LEU A 14 6.82 2.76 -2.21
C LEU A 14 7.76 2.60 -1.00
N PRO A 15 8.87 1.86 -1.11
CA PRO A 15 9.78 1.63 0.00
C PRO A 15 10.35 2.92 0.61
N ASN A 16 10.56 3.92 -0.24
CA ASN A 16 11.06 5.24 0.13
C ASN A 16 9.93 6.27 0.36
N GLY A 17 8.68 5.81 0.41
CA GLY A 17 7.49 6.63 0.68
C GLY A 17 6.97 7.44 -0.50
N THR A 18 7.81 7.86 -1.43
CA THR A 18 7.43 8.68 -2.59
C THR A 18 7.62 7.93 -3.91
N ILE A 19 6.88 8.35 -4.94
CA ILE A 19 7.07 7.86 -6.31
C ILE A 19 8.49 8.19 -6.82
N SER A 20 8.99 9.38 -6.50
CA SER A 20 10.37 9.79 -6.83
C SER A 20 11.43 8.92 -6.14
N GLY A 21 11.10 8.32 -5.00
CA GLY A 21 11.93 7.36 -4.29
C GLY A 21 11.91 5.95 -4.88
N GLY A 22 11.10 5.71 -5.92
CA GLY A 22 11.02 4.43 -6.62
C GLY A 22 9.82 3.58 -6.22
N VAL A 23 9.41 2.74 -7.16
CA VAL A 23 8.24 1.86 -7.05
C VAL A 23 8.69 0.41 -7.02
N ASN A 24 8.22 -0.35 -6.04
CA ASN A 24 8.47 -1.78 -5.95
C ASN A 24 7.48 -2.57 -6.82
N LYS A 25 7.96 -3.02 -8.00
CA LYS A 25 7.16 -3.79 -8.96
C LYS A 25 6.72 -5.15 -8.43
N GLU A 26 7.52 -5.79 -7.56
CA GLU A 26 7.14 -7.06 -6.94
C GLU A 26 5.97 -6.88 -5.97
N GLY A 27 5.96 -5.78 -5.22
CA GLY A 27 4.83 -5.38 -4.38
C GLY A 27 3.55 -5.21 -5.19
N ILE A 28 3.64 -4.55 -6.35
CA ILE A 28 2.51 -4.40 -7.28
C ILE A 28 2.04 -5.77 -7.79
N ALA A 29 2.95 -6.62 -8.23
CA ALA A 29 2.64 -7.96 -8.75
C ALA A 29 1.92 -8.81 -7.68
N PHE A 30 2.35 -8.73 -6.42
CA PHE A 30 1.69 -9.39 -5.30
C PHE A 30 0.22 -8.96 -5.15
N TYR A 31 -0.06 -7.64 -5.14
CA TYR A 31 -1.44 -7.16 -5.00
C TYR A 31 -2.30 -7.49 -6.22
N ASN A 32 -1.72 -7.47 -7.43
CA ASN A 32 -2.42 -7.92 -8.63
C ASN A 32 -2.83 -9.40 -8.51
N SER A 33 -1.90 -10.28 -8.10
CA SER A 33 -2.22 -11.70 -7.88
C SER A 33 -3.30 -11.88 -6.82
N LEU A 34 -3.21 -11.16 -5.70
CA LEU A 34 -4.21 -11.23 -4.62
C LEU A 34 -5.60 -10.80 -5.11
N VAL A 35 -5.68 -9.74 -5.90
CA VAL A 35 -6.95 -9.28 -6.49
C VAL A 35 -7.52 -10.33 -7.44
N SER A 36 -6.68 -10.89 -8.33
CA SER A 36 -7.07 -11.97 -9.23
C SER A 36 -7.63 -13.18 -8.47
N ASP A 37 -6.96 -13.61 -7.39
CA ASP A 37 -7.40 -14.74 -6.57
C ASP A 37 -8.73 -14.48 -5.86
N VAL A 38 -8.94 -13.27 -5.36
CA VAL A 38 -10.18 -12.86 -4.70
C VAL A 38 -11.35 -12.88 -5.71
N ILE A 39 -11.13 -12.33 -6.90
CA ILE A 39 -12.13 -12.34 -7.98
C ILE A 39 -12.41 -13.77 -8.45
N ALA A 40 -11.38 -14.61 -8.62
CA ALA A 40 -11.54 -16.01 -9.03
C ALA A 40 -12.37 -16.83 -8.05
N ARG A 41 -12.39 -16.46 -6.76
CA ARG A 41 -13.23 -17.07 -5.71
C ARG A 41 -14.64 -16.47 -5.62
N GLY A 42 -15.01 -15.56 -6.52
CA GLY A 42 -16.32 -14.91 -6.53
C GLY A 42 -16.53 -13.87 -5.42
N LEU A 43 -15.45 -13.37 -4.82
CA LEU A 43 -15.49 -12.36 -3.77
C LEU A 43 -15.19 -10.97 -4.33
N LYS A 44 -15.82 -9.93 -3.75
CA LYS A 44 -15.51 -8.53 -4.07
C LYS A 44 -14.31 -8.04 -3.24
N PRO A 45 -13.20 -7.60 -3.86
CA PRO A 45 -12.08 -7.03 -3.13
C PRO A 45 -12.42 -5.64 -2.58
N PHE A 46 -11.95 -5.35 -1.37
CA PHE A 46 -12.00 -4.03 -0.74
C PHE A 46 -10.64 -3.66 -0.19
N PHE A 47 -10.18 -2.45 -0.50
CA PHE A 47 -8.86 -2.00 -0.10
C PHE A 47 -8.95 -1.05 1.10
N THR A 48 -7.95 -1.12 1.96
CA THR A 48 -7.63 -0.07 2.92
C THR A 48 -6.32 0.56 2.48
N ILE A 49 -6.33 1.81 2.05
CA ILE A 49 -5.16 2.50 1.48
C ILE A 49 -4.15 2.99 2.54
N PHE A 50 -4.57 3.04 3.80
CA PHE A 50 -3.70 3.44 4.90
C PHE A 50 -4.07 2.67 6.18
N ARG A 51 -3.09 2.04 6.82
CA ARG A 51 -3.25 1.37 8.11
C ARG A 51 -2.03 1.59 9.00
N PHE A 52 -1.67 2.86 9.20
CA PHE A 52 -0.57 3.26 10.10
C PHE A 52 0.77 2.58 9.80
N ASP A 53 1.01 2.27 8.53
CA ASP A 53 2.17 1.57 8.00
C ASP A 53 3.08 2.51 7.19
N THR A 54 3.21 3.74 7.70
CA THR A 54 4.02 4.79 7.07
C THR A 54 5.47 4.32 6.88
N PRO A 55 6.05 4.47 5.68
CA PRO A 55 7.44 4.11 5.45
C PRO A 55 8.40 4.90 6.36
N GLN A 56 9.37 4.22 6.97
CA GLN A 56 10.37 4.85 7.86
C GLN A 56 11.09 6.02 7.19
N ALA A 57 11.32 5.93 5.87
CA ALA A 57 11.92 7.01 5.09
C ALA A 57 11.16 8.35 5.18
N LEU A 58 9.83 8.35 5.41
CA LEU A 58 9.03 9.56 5.59
C LEU A 58 9.09 10.08 7.02
N GLU A 59 9.24 9.20 8.02
CA GLU A 59 9.52 9.61 9.39
C GLU A 59 10.87 10.33 9.45
N ASP A 60 11.91 9.74 8.86
CA ASP A 60 13.26 10.31 8.88
C ASP A 60 13.34 11.66 8.14
N ARG A 61 12.58 11.84 7.05
CA ARG A 61 12.60 13.07 6.24
C ARG A 61 11.69 14.16 6.81
N TYR A 62 10.50 13.79 7.27
CA TYR A 62 9.40 14.72 7.48
C TYR A 62 8.74 14.59 8.85
N ARG A 63 9.19 13.65 9.69
CA ARG A 63 8.49 13.24 10.93
C ARG A 63 7.05 12.81 10.62
N SER A 64 6.89 12.13 9.49
CA SER A 64 5.64 11.63 8.95
C SER A 64 4.54 12.72 8.90
N PHE A 65 3.43 12.50 9.59
CA PHE A 65 2.25 13.37 9.58
C PHE A 65 2.43 14.69 10.33
N LEU A 66 3.60 14.95 10.92
CA LEU A 66 3.93 16.25 11.52
C LEU A 66 4.33 17.30 10.48
N SER A 67 4.52 16.91 9.21
CA SER A 67 4.83 17.82 8.11
C SER A 67 3.80 17.68 7.00
N GLU A 68 3.42 18.81 6.41
CA GLU A 68 2.56 18.85 5.23
C GLU A 68 3.26 18.27 3.98
N ASN A 69 4.59 18.14 3.99
CA ASN A 69 5.35 17.55 2.86
C ASN A 69 5.18 16.04 2.71
N ILE A 70 4.42 15.38 3.60
CA ILE A 70 4.08 13.96 3.46
C ILE A 70 3.06 13.71 2.34
N VAL A 71 2.28 14.73 1.95
CA VAL A 71 1.23 14.68 0.91
C VAL A 71 1.66 15.34 -0.39
#